data_AF-A0A2D6W6C4-F1
#
_entry.id   AF-A0A2D6W6C4-F1
#
_cell.length_a   1.000
_cell.length_b   1.000
_cell.length_c   1.000
_cell.angle_alpha   90.00
_cell.angle_beta   90.00
_cell.angle_gamma   90.00
#
_symmetry.space_group_name_H-M   'P 1'
#
loop_
_entity.id
_entity.type
_entity.pdbx_description
1 polymer ?
#
loop_
_entity_poly.entity_id
_entity_poly.type
_entity_poly.pdbx_seq_one_letter_code
_entity_poly.pdbx_strand_id
1 'polypeptide(L)'
;MNTSFNTKKWVLPFLGFSLVEVLAAVAIIGIITFLAMPNIIAVKQDSENNLAISRAEALNIALVTFVQTNGHGNAVEYWGQRNRDQERYEMLKSYMAFAPNSLDQYMPLGYRLQFPNSIEVLSKVSLIGPRGAIYY
;
A
#
# COMPACT_ATOMS: atom_id res chain seq x y z
N MET A 1 45.26 35.23 -11.74
CA MET A 1 43.94 35.12 -12.42
C MET A 1 42.91 34.87 -11.32
N ASN A 2 42.18 35.90 -10.89
CA ASN A 2 41.32 35.86 -9.70
C ASN A 2 39.87 36.07 -10.14
N THR A 3 39.04 35.03 -10.05
CA THR A 3 37.62 35.06 -10.47
C THR A 3 36.73 35.27 -9.25
N SER A 4 36.26 36.51 -9.07
CA SER A 4 35.30 36.89 -8.03
C SER A 4 33.89 36.41 -8.38
N PHE A 5 33.35 35.47 -7.60
CA PHE A 5 31.95 35.03 -7.68
C PHE A 5 31.02 36.04 -6.97
N ASN A 6 30.11 36.66 -7.72
CA ASN A 6 29.09 37.57 -7.19
C ASN A 6 27.90 36.76 -6.65
N THR A 7 27.75 36.69 -5.32
CA THR A 7 26.60 36.06 -4.67
C THR A 7 25.49 37.08 -4.50
N LYS A 8 24.54 37.09 -5.43
CA LYS A 8 23.35 37.95 -5.37
C LYS A 8 22.45 37.49 -4.21
N LYS A 9 22.63 38.09 -3.03
CA LYS A 9 21.83 37.81 -1.84
C LYS A 9 20.48 38.52 -1.95
N TRP A 10 19.42 37.75 -2.21
CA TRP A 10 18.05 38.25 -2.23
C TRP A 10 17.57 38.47 -0.79
N VAL A 11 17.49 39.73 -0.38
CA VAL A 11 16.90 40.12 0.91
C VAL A 11 15.43 40.47 0.66
N LEU A 12 14.51 39.65 1.14
CA LEU A 12 13.08 39.94 1.11
C LEU A 12 12.76 40.90 2.27
N PRO A 13 12.17 42.09 2.04
CA PRO A 13 11.77 42.98 3.11
C PRO A 13 10.57 42.37 3.86
N PHE A 14 10.70 42.18 5.18
CA PHE A 14 9.59 41.79 6.05
C PHE A 14 8.68 43.01 6.30
N LEU A 15 7.78 43.28 5.37
CA LEU A 15 6.68 44.22 5.55
C LEU A 15 5.48 43.47 6.18
N GLY A 16 4.82 44.08 7.17
CA GLY A 16 3.62 43.51 7.79
C GLY A 16 2.50 43.31 6.77
N PHE A 17 1.76 42.21 6.89
CA PHE A 17 0.69 41.85 5.96
C PHE A 17 -0.55 42.73 6.18
N SER A 18 -1.13 43.27 5.11
CA SER A 18 -2.42 43.97 5.21
C SER A 18 -3.57 42.98 5.39
N LEU A 19 -4.63 43.39 6.11
CA LEU A 19 -5.81 42.57 6.34
C LEU A 19 -6.46 42.11 5.02
N VAL A 20 -6.50 42.99 4.01
CA VAL A 20 -7.06 42.65 2.68
C VAL A 20 -6.24 41.60 1.96
N GLU A 21 -4.91 41.62 2.10
CA GLU A 21 -4.02 40.64 1.50
C GLU A 21 -4.21 39.27 2.15
N VAL A 22 -4.37 39.21 3.48
CA VAL A 22 -4.67 37.95 4.19
C VAL A 22 -6.02 37.39 3.73
N LEU A 23 -7.04 38.25 3.60
CA LEU A 23 -8.38 37.83 3.17
C LEU A 23 -8.37 37.28 1.74
N ALA A 24 -7.67 37.95 0.83
CA ALA A 24 -7.47 37.46 -0.54
C ALA A 24 -6.73 36.11 -0.56
N ALA A 25 -5.66 35.96 0.23
CA ALA A 25 -4.90 34.71 0.31
C ALA A 25 -5.75 33.55 0.83
N VAL A 26 -6.53 33.76 1.89
CA VAL A 26 -7.42 32.73 2.45
C VAL A 26 -8.51 32.34 1.44
N ALA A 27 -9.08 33.30 0.71
CA ALA A 27 -10.08 33.03 -0.33
C ALA A 27 -9.51 32.15 -1.46
N ILE A 28 -8.31 32.46 -1.95
CA ILE A 28 -7.66 31.70 -3.02
C ILE A 28 -7.30 30.29 -2.53
N ILE A 29 -6.70 30.15 -1.34
CA ILE A 29 -6.39 28.85 -0.75
C ILE A 29 -7.67 28.02 -0.58
N GLY A 30 -8.77 28.63 -0.13
CA GLY A 30 -10.06 27.96 0.03
C GLY A 30 -10.61 27.38 -1.28
N ILE A 31 -10.50 28.12 -2.38
CA ILE A 31 -10.94 27.63 -3.71
C ILE A 31 -10.03 26.47 -4.18
N ILE A 32 -8.71 26.61 -4.02
CA ILE A 32 -7.75 25.57 -4.43
C ILE A 32 -7.97 24.29 -3.62
N THR A 33 -8.11 24.37 -2.29
CA THR A 33 -8.31 23.19 -1.44
C THR A 33 -9.64 22.51 -1.74
N PHE A 34 -10.70 23.28 -1.99
CA PHE A 34 -12.00 22.74 -2.37
C PHE A 34 -11.94 21.92 -3.67
N LEU A 35 -11.23 22.40 -4.68
CA LEU A 35 -11.09 21.68 -5.95
C LEU A 35 -10.09 20.51 -5.87
N ALA A 36 -9.01 20.64 -5.09
CA ALA A 36 -7.95 19.64 -5.03
C ALA A 36 -8.27 18.44 -4.12
N MET A 37 -8.92 18.68 -2.98
CA MET A 37 -9.20 17.64 -1.98
C MET A 37 -9.95 16.41 -2.52
N PRO A 38 -11.05 16.52 -3.30
CA PRO A 38 -11.76 15.34 -3.78
C PRO A 38 -10.89 14.45 -4.67
N ASN A 39 -10.05 15.06 -5.52
CA ASN A 39 -9.17 14.31 -6.41
C ASN A 39 -8.05 13.58 -5.64
N ILE A 40 -7.44 14.25 -4.65
CA ILE A 40 -6.38 13.64 -3.82
C ILE A 40 -6.91 12.42 -3.05
N ILE A 41 -8.13 12.51 -2.51
CA ILE A 41 -8.74 11.39 -1.79
C ILE A 41 -8.99 10.21 -2.71
N ALA A 42 -9.51 10.44 -3.92
CA ALA A 42 -9.74 9.40 -4.92
C ALA A 42 -8.43 8.70 -5.31
N VAL A 43 -7.39 9.47 -5.65
CA VAL A 43 -6.07 8.93 -6.02
C VAL A 43 -5.45 8.12 -4.88
N LYS A 44 -5.59 8.59 -3.63
CA LYS A 44 -5.12 7.85 -2.46
C LYS A 44 -5.85 6.52 -2.32
N GLN A 45 -7.18 6.52 -2.45
CA GLN A 45 -7.99 5.31 -2.34
C GLN A 45 -7.64 4.30 -3.44
N ASP A 46 -7.46 4.76 -4.67
CA ASP A 46 -7.05 3.90 -5.79
C ASP A 46 -5.64 3.34 -5.58
N SER A 47 -4.73 4.15 -5.03
CA SER A 47 -3.38 3.71 -4.68
C SER A 47 -3.38 2.64 -3.59
N GLU A 48 -4.20 2.79 -2.55
CA GLU A 48 -4.36 1.79 -1.49
C GLU A 48 -4.95 0.48 -2.03
N ASN A 49 -5.92 0.56 -2.94
CA ASN A 49 -6.49 -0.61 -3.59
C ASN A 49 -5.45 -1.35 -4.45
N ASN A 50 -4.71 -0.61 -5.28
CA ASN A 50 -3.66 -1.18 -6.12
C ASN A 50 -2.51 -1.77 -5.28
N LEU A 51 -2.17 -1.14 -4.15
CA LEU A 51 -1.19 -1.68 -3.21
C LEU A 51 -1.70 -2.99 -2.59
N ALA A 52 -2.97 -3.06 -2.21
CA ALA A 52 -3.58 -4.27 -1.66
C ALA A 52 -3.57 -5.42 -2.68
N ILE A 53 -3.90 -5.15 -3.94
CA ILE A 53 -3.84 -6.10 -5.06
C ILE A 53 -2.41 -6.61 -5.25
N SER A 54 -1.43 -5.70 -5.39
CA SER A 54 -0.03 -6.07 -5.58
C SER A 54 0.51 -6.94 -4.43
N ARG A 55 0.11 -6.66 -3.19
CA ARG A 55 0.48 -7.46 -2.02
C ARG A 55 -0.17 -8.84 -2.03
N ALA A 56 -1.41 -8.95 -2.49
CA ALA A 56 -2.11 -10.21 -2.66
C ALA A 56 -1.48 -11.07 -3.79
N GLU A 57 -1.06 -10.45 -4.89
CA GLU A 57 -0.30 -11.11 -5.95
C GLU A 57 1.06 -11.62 -5.47
N ALA A 58 1.78 -10.83 -4.68
CA ALA A 58 3.04 -11.28 -4.08
C ALA A 58 2.84 -12.51 -3.19
N LEU A 59 1.71 -12.62 -2.49
CA LEU A 59 1.35 -13.82 -1.74
C LEU A 59 1.01 -15.01 -2.64
N ASN A 60 0.33 -14.78 -3.76
CA ASN A 60 0.08 -15.85 -4.74
C ASN A 60 1.40 -16.39 -5.31
N ILE A 61 2.36 -15.52 -5.61
CA ILE A 61 3.70 -15.93 -6.06
C ILE A 61 4.41 -16.71 -4.95
N ALA A 62 4.40 -16.22 -3.71
CA ALA A 62 4.97 -16.93 -2.56
C ALA A 62 4.36 -18.32 -2.37
N LEU A 63 3.04 -18.46 -2.56
CA LEU A 63 2.33 -19.74 -2.51
C LEU A 63 2.82 -20.70 -3.62
N VAL A 64 2.96 -20.20 -4.84
CA VAL A 64 3.49 -21.00 -5.95
C VAL A 64 4.94 -21.45 -5.66
N THR A 65 5.79 -20.56 -5.16
CA THR A 65 7.17 -20.90 -4.78
C THR A 65 7.22 -21.90 -3.63
N PHE A 66 6.32 -21.79 -2.65
CA PHE A 66 6.20 -22.75 -1.57
C PHE A 66 5.88 -24.16 -2.10
N VAL A 67 4.90 -24.28 -3.00
CA VAL A 67 4.52 -25.56 -3.64
C VAL A 67 5.66 -26.11 -4.49
N GLN A 68 6.36 -25.25 -5.24
CA GLN A 68 7.51 -25.65 -6.06
C GLN A 68 8.68 -26.16 -5.21
N THR A 69 8.92 -25.55 -4.05
CA THR A 69 10.07 -25.87 -3.19
C THR A 69 9.85 -27.15 -2.38
N ASN A 70 8.63 -27.37 -1.87
CA ASN A 70 8.32 -28.51 -1.00
C ASN A 70 7.80 -29.73 -1.76
N GLY A 71 7.44 -29.57 -3.02
CA GLY A 71 6.70 -30.56 -3.81
C GLY A 71 5.21 -30.55 -3.48
N HIS A 72 4.37 -30.84 -4.48
CA HIS A 72 2.93 -30.63 -4.39
C HIS A 72 2.26 -31.41 -3.24
N GLY A 73 2.55 -32.71 -3.08
CA GLY A 73 1.93 -33.53 -2.03
C GLY A 73 2.25 -33.06 -0.60
N ASN A 74 3.53 -32.80 -0.31
CA ASN A 74 3.95 -32.30 1.00
C ASN A 74 3.38 -30.90 1.27
N ALA A 75 3.34 -30.04 0.24
CA ALA A 75 2.79 -28.70 0.37
C ALA A 75 1.30 -28.74 0.75
N VAL A 76 0.50 -29.60 0.11
CA VAL A 76 -0.92 -29.81 0.45
C VAL A 76 -1.07 -30.27 1.89
N GLU A 77 -0.24 -31.21 2.35
CA GLU A 77 -0.29 -31.71 3.73
C GLU A 77 0.04 -30.59 4.74
N TYR A 78 1.16 -29.89 4.55
CA TYR A 78 1.57 -28.80 5.44
C TYR A 78 0.57 -27.64 5.45
N TRP A 79 -0.09 -27.38 4.33
CA TRP A 79 -1.14 -26.38 4.22
C TRP A 79 -2.41 -26.81 4.95
N GLY A 80 -2.81 -28.07 4.81
CA GLY A 80 -3.99 -28.65 5.44
C GLY A 80 -3.89 -28.74 6.97
N GLN A 81 -2.69 -28.84 7.52
CA GLN A 81 -2.46 -28.81 8.97
C GLN A 81 -2.75 -27.45 9.61
N ARG A 82 -2.87 -26.37 8.81
CA ARG A 82 -3.07 -25.01 9.31
C ARG A 82 -4.46 -24.50 8.97
N ASN A 83 -5.18 -24.10 10.02
CA ASN A 83 -6.59 -23.71 9.94
C ASN A 83 -6.80 -22.19 10.01
N ARG A 84 -5.75 -21.43 10.33
CA ARG A 84 -5.81 -19.96 10.41
C ARG A 84 -4.98 -19.31 9.31
N ASP A 85 -5.49 -18.21 8.77
CA ASP A 85 -4.80 -17.42 7.75
C ASP A 85 -3.43 -16.91 8.22
N GLN A 86 -3.30 -16.56 9.50
CA GLN A 86 -2.02 -16.14 10.09
C GLN A 86 -0.98 -17.27 10.08
N GLU A 87 -1.37 -18.51 10.38
CA GLU A 87 -0.45 -19.66 10.38
C GLU A 87 0.03 -19.98 8.95
N ARG A 88 -0.86 -19.85 7.97
CA ARG A 88 -0.53 -20.00 6.54
C ARG A 88 0.39 -18.87 6.06
N TYR A 89 0.12 -17.64 6.51
CA TYR A 89 0.99 -16.50 6.24
C TYR A 89 2.40 -16.70 6.79
N GLU A 90 2.55 -17.22 8.01
CA GLU A 90 3.85 -17.50 8.62
C GLU A 90 4.68 -18.50 7.81
N MET A 91 4.06 -19.46 7.11
CA MET A 91 4.77 -20.32 6.18
C MET A 91 5.25 -19.56 4.94
N LEU A 92 4.36 -18.76 4.35
CA LEU A 92 4.65 -18.03 3.13
C LEU A 92 5.69 -16.92 3.37
N LYS A 93 5.80 -16.44 4.61
CA LYS A 93 6.74 -15.39 5.02
C LYS A 93 8.18 -15.66 4.58
N SER A 94 8.67 -16.90 4.61
CA SER A 94 10.04 -17.22 4.17
C SER A 94 10.25 -17.10 2.66
N TYR A 95 9.18 -17.08 1.88
CA TYR A 95 9.18 -16.96 0.42
C TYR A 95 8.88 -15.52 -0.05
N MET A 96 8.76 -14.58 0.90
CA MET A 96 8.44 -13.18 0.62
C MET A 96 9.59 -12.27 1.05
N ALA A 97 9.84 -11.22 0.27
CA ALA A 97 10.79 -10.17 0.66
C ALA A 97 10.13 -9.20 1.65
N PHE A 98 10.79 -8.93 2.78
CA PHE A 98 10.39 -7.90 3.76
C PHE A 98 8.97 -8.06 4.32
N ALA A 99 8.53 -9.31 4.54
CA ALA A 99 7.22 -9.58 5.12
C ALA A 99 7.16 -9.26 6.63
N PRO A 100 6.16 -8.47 7.10
CA PRO A 100 5.96 -8.16 8.51
C PRO A 100 5.57 -9.38 9.35
N ASN A 101 5.39 -9.19 10.66
CA ASN A 101 5.14 -10.29 11.59
C ASN A 101 3.72 -10.82 11.55
N SER A 102 2.74 -10.00 11.15
CA SER A 102 1.35 -10.40 11.06
C SER A 102 0.74 -10.05 9.71
N LEU A 103 -0.27 -10.84 9.33
CA LEU A 103 -1.06 -10.62 8.12
C LEU A 103 -1.79 -9.27 8.16
N ASP A 104 -2.22 -8.81 9.33
CA ASP A 104 -2.87 -7.51 9.51
C ASP A 104 -1.94 -6.33 9.21
N GLN A 105 -0.64 -6.45 9.53
CA GLN A 105 0.36 -5.43 9.20
C GLN A 105 0.74 -5.48 7.72
N TYR A 106 0.57 -6.64 7.09
CA TYR A 106 0.85 -6.82 5.68
C TYR A 106 -0.18 -6.14 4.78
N MET A 107 -1.41 -5.86 5.24
CA MET A 107 -2.42 -5.21 4.40
C MET A 107 -2.68 -3.75 4.81
N PRO A 108 -3.03 -2.86 3.86
CA PRO A 108 -3.55 -1.55 4.20
C PRO A 108 -4.85 -1.67 5.01
N LEU A 109 -5.13 -0.67 5.86
CA LEU A 109 -6.30 -0.68 6.74
C LEU A 109 -7.61 -0.85 5.95
N GLY A 110 -8.48 -1.73 6.45
CA GLY A 110 -9.77 -2.04 5.80
C GLY A 110 -9.69 -3.08 4.69
N TYR A 111 -8.49 -3.56 4.36
CA TYR A 111 -8.28 -4.69 3.46
C TYR A 111 -7.93 -5.95 4.25
N ARG A 112 -8.51 -7.08 3.85
CA ARG A 112 -8.29 -8.39 4.46
C ARG A 112 -8.02 -9.40 3.37
N LEU A 113 -7.20 -10.39 3.71
CA LEU A 113 -6.90 -11.51 2.83
C LEU A 113 -7.50 -12.77 3.43
N GLN A 114 -7.99 -13.64 2.57
CA GLN A 114 -8.44 -14.97 2.93
C GLN A 114 -7.71 -15.98 2.07
N PHE A 115 -6.95 -16.86 2.72
CA PHE A 115 -6.23 -17.91 2.02
C PHE A 115 -7.17 -19.06 1.65
N PRO A 116 -6.94 -19.76 0.53
CA PRO A 116 -7.74 -20.90 0.15
C PRO A 116 -7.61 -22.04 1.16
N ASN A 117 -8.71 -22.74 1.43
CA ASN A 117 -8.73 -23.85 2.41
C ASN A 117 -7.94 -25.08 1.94
N SER A 118 -7.80 -25.25 0.63
CA SER A 118 -7.00 -26.31 0.00
C SER A 118 -6.21 -25.72 -1.15
N ILE A 119 -5.02 -26.29 -1.39
CA ILE A 119 -4.14 -25.96 -2.51
C ILE A 119 -3.91 -27.15 -3.44
N GLU A 120 -4.73 -28.21 -3.33
CA GLU A 120 -4.76 -29.32 -4.30
C GLU A 120 -5.00 -28.78 -5.71
N VAL A 121 -5.96 -27.85 -5.82
CA VAL A 121 -6.08 -26.96 -6.97
C VAL A 121 -5.61 -25.59 -6.53
N LEU A 122 -4.54 -25.10 -7.15
CA LEU A 122 -4.03 -23.76 -6.89
C LEU A 122 -5.11 -22.72 -7.20
N SER A 123 -5.51 -21.99 -6.17
CA SER A 123 -6.48 -20.91 -6.26
C SER A 123 -5.88 -19.63 -5.70
N LYS A 124 -6.30 -18.49 -6.25
CA LYS A 124 -5.83 -17.17 -5.82
C LYS A 124 -6.30 -16.88 -4.39
N VAL A 125 -5.47 -16.15 -3.64
CA VAL A 125 -5.86 -15.56 -2.35
C VAL A 125 -6.99 -14.57 -2.57
N SER A 126 -8.06 -14.66 -1.78
CA SER A 126 -9.19 -13.75 -1.90
C SER A 126 -8.86 -12.43 -1.19
N LEU A 127 -9.09 -11.30 -1.89
CA LEU A 127 -8.91 -9.96 -1.35
C LEU A 127 -10.27 -9.35 -1.03
N ILE A 128 -10.46 -8.91 0.20
CA ILE A 128 -11.69 -8.26 0.67
C ILE A 128 -11.32 -6.84 1.07
N GLY A 129 -11.82 -5.85 0.32
CA GLY A 129 -11.65 -4.44 0.64
C GLY A 129 -12.84 -3.86 1.41
N PRO A 130 -12.82 -2.54 1.69
CA PRO A 130 -13.89 -1.86 2.42
C PRO A 130 -15.27 -1.91 1.74
N ARG A 131 -15.30 -2.19 0.43
CA ARG A 131 -16.51 -2.20 -0.41
C ARG A 131 -16.95 -3.62 -0.80
N GLY A 132 -16.26 -4.66 -0.32
CA GLY A 132 -16.53 -6.06 -0.65
C GLY A 132 -15.32 -6.79 -1.25
N ALA A 133 -15.58 -7.95 -1.86
CA ALA A 133 -14.55 -8.76 -2.50
C ALA A 133 -13.99 -8.06 -3.76
N ILE A 134 -12.66 -8.08 -3.90
CA ILE A 134 -11.92 -7.52 -5.02
C ILE A 134 -11.37 -8.67 -5.84
N TYR A 135 -11.76 -8.72 -7.11
CA TYR A 135 -11.26 -9.68 -8.08
C TYR A 135 -10.08 -9.06 -8.83
N TYR A 136 -8.99 -9.81 -8.89
CA TYR A 136 -7.73 -9.44 -9.53
C TYR A 136 -7.06 -10.70 -10.10
#